data_AF-A0AA38GAE9-F1
#
_entry.id   AF-A0AA38GAE9-F1
#
_cell.length_a   1.000
_cell.length_b   1.000
_cell.length_c   1.000
_cell.angle_alpha   90.00
_cell.angle_beta   90.00
_cell.angle_gamma   90.00
#
_symmetry.space_group_name_H-M   'P 1'
#
loop_
_entity.id
_entity.type
_entity.pdbx_description
1 polymer ?
#
loop_
_entity_poly.entity_id
_entity_poly.type
_entity_poly.pdbx_seq_one_letter_code
_entity_poly.pdbx_strand_id
1 'polypeptide(L)'
;MSNGNGNGVEARPTDLTEIENGKPGYDNRTLPPDWKFGVKLQNVMEESIYKYMLDTFTRHREHEASRELWQRTWKLTQRGEMMTLPDQVQFLRLMVKLCGAKTALEIGVFTGYSLLNIALALPPDGKVVAVDPGEDPKFGWPCMVKAGVADKIELKQTTGLEYLNSLIEK
;
A
#
# COMPACT_ATOMS: atom_id res chain seq x y z
N MET A 1 29.16 -39.25 7.58
CA MET A 1 29.58 -38.71 6.28
C MET A 1 28.29 -38.37 5.53
N SER A 2 27.95 -37.16 5.11
CA SER A 2 28.63 -35.87 5.01
C SER A 2 27.61 -34.73 5.16
N ASN A 3 28.08 -33.61 5.71
CA ASN A 3 27.42 -32.31 5.78
C ASN A 3 27.12 -31.70 4.40
N GLY A 4 26.19 -30.75 4.36
CA GLY A 4 25.99 -29.83 3.24
C GLY A 4 25.16 -28.61 3.65
N ASN A 5 25.76 -27.73 4.46
CA ASN A 5 25.25 -26.39 4.75
C ASN A 5 25.48 -25.50 3.52
N GLY A 6 24.51 -24.64 3.17
CA GLY A 6 24.63 -23.75 2.01
C GLY A 6 23.69 -22.56 2.08
N ASN A 7 24.01 -21.60 2.96
CA ASN A 7 23.56 -20.22 2.81
C ASN A 7 24.19 -19.64 1.53
N GLY A 8 23.36 -19.12 0.63
CA GLY A 8 23.78 -18.36 -0.55
C GLY A 8 22.82 -17.20 -0.78
N VAL A 9 23.33 -15.99 -0.60
CA VAL A 9 22.70 -14.69 -0.81
C VAL A 9 22.64 -14.39 -2.32
N GLU A 10 21.74 -13.47 -2.73
CA GLU A 10 21.59 -12.86 -4.07
C GLU A 10 20.58 -13.55 -5.02
N ALA A 11 19.66 -12.86 -5.71
CA ALA A 11 19.80 -11.54 -6.32
C ALA A 11 18.64 -10.58 -6.01
N ARG A 12 18.98 -9.29 -5.81
CA ARG A 12 18.04 -8.16 -5.88
C ARG A 12 17.88 -7.76 -7.35
N PRO A 13 16.69 -7.86 -7.96
CA PRO A 13 16.46 -7.21 -9.25
C PRO A 13 16.42 -5.69 -9.01
N THR A 14 17.47 -5.02 -9.44
CA THR A 14 17.64 -3.56 -9.45
C THR A 14 17.31 -2.97 -10.82
N ASP A 15 16.77 -3.78 -11.74
CA ASP A 15 16.59 -3.37 -13.12
C ASP A 15 15.20 -2.75 -13.35
N LEU A 16 15.22 -1.44 -13.60
CA LEU A 16 14.07 -0.56 -13.82
C LEU A 16 13.61 -0.55 -15.30
N THR A 17 14.26 -1.32 -16.18
CA THR A 17 14.06 -1.20 -17.63
C THR A 17 12.82 -1.92 -18.18
N GLU A 18 12.17 -2.78 -17.42
CA GLU A 18 10.91 -3.43 -17.86
C GLU A 18 9.64 -2.57 -17.64
N ILE A 19 9.79 -1.39 -17.02
CA ILE A 19 8.66 -0.54 -16.56
C ILE A 19 8.14 0.40 -17.67
N GLU A 20 8.90 0.62 -18.76
CA GLU A 20 8.62 1.70 -19.73
C GLU A 20 7.57 1.37 -20.81
N ASN A 21 7.12 0.12 -20.95
CA ASN A 21 6.22 -0.27 -22.05
C ASN A 21 4.71 -0.26 -21.72
N GLY A 22 4.30 0.35 -20.60
CA GLY A 22 2.91 0.37 -20.14
C GLY A 22 2.11 1.63 -20.53
N LYS A 23 1.47 1.61 -21.72
CA LYS A 23 0.40 2.47 -22.28
C LYS A 23 0.53 4.02 -22.16
N PRO A 24 0.33 4.79 -23.25
CA PRO A 24 0.52 6.24 -23.25
C PRO A 24 -0.64 6.98 -22.57
N GLY A 25 -0.28 8.01 -21.78
CA GLY A 25 -1.16 9.11 -21.37
C GLY A 25 -1.88 8.93 -20.04
N TYR A 26 -1.31 9.46 -18.95
CA TYR A 26 -2.07 9.68 -17.72
C TYR A 26 -1.68 11.05 -17.12
N ASP A 27 -2.58 12.02 -17.25
CA ASP A 27 -2.55 13.26 -16.47
C ASP A 27 -2.85 12.93 -15.00
N ASN A 28 -2.09 13.50 -14.07
CA ASN A 28 -2.18 13.28 -12.62
C ASN A 28 -3.46 13.83 -11.97
N ARG A 29 -4.48 14.20 -12.77
CA ARG A 29 -5.70 14.91 -12.38
C ARG A 29 -7.00 14.16 -12.71
N THR A 30 -6.90 13.00 -13.34
CA THR A 30 -8.08 12.24 -13.79
C THR A 30 -8.03 10.82 -13.26
N LEU A 31 -9.15 10.36 -12.69
CA LEU A 31 -9.38 8.94 -12.45
C LEU A 31 -9.25 8.21 -13.80
N PRO A 32 -8.75 6.96 -13.82
CA PRO A 32 -8.64 6.18 -15.04
C PRO A 32 -9.95 6.18 -15.83
N PRO A 33 -9.94 6.36 -17.16
CA PRO A 33 -11.16 6.42 -17.97
C PRO A 33 -12.05 5.18 -17.88
N ASP A 34 -11.46 4.05 -17.47
CA ASP A 34 -12.08 2.74 -17.26
C ASP A 34 -12.44 2.47 -15.79
N TRP A 35 -12.22 3.42 -14.88
CA TRP A 35 -12.67 3.35 -13.50
C TRP A 35 -14.20 3.38 -13.46
N LYS A 36 -14.82 2.20 -13.50
CA LYS A 36 -16.22 2.04 -13.16
C LYS A 36 -16.33 1.95 -11.65
N PHE A 37 -16.80 3.03 -11.06
CA PHE A 37 -17.33 3.17 -9.72
C PHE A 37 -17.62 1.81 -9.04
N GLY A 38 -16.73 1.38 -8.15
CA GLY A 38 -16.90 0.15 -7.37
C GLY A 38 -18.25 0.15 -6.65
N VAL A 39 -18.96 -0.98 -6.73
CA VAL A 39 -20.41 -1.22 -6.57
C VAL A 39 -20.99 -0.92 -5.16
N LYS A 40 -20.42 -0.01 -4.35
CA LYS A 40 -20.96 0.33 -3.02
C LYS A 40 -21.06 1.81 -2.64
N LEU A 41 -20.46 2.75 -3.37
CA LEU A 41 -20.55 4.19 -3.03
C LEU A 41 -21.62 4.96 -3.85
N GLN A 42 -22.25 4.33 -4.86
CA GLN A 42 -23.22 5.00 -5.75
C GLN A 42 -24.45 5.50 -4.97
N ASN A 43 -24.64 4.99 -3.75
CA ASN A 43 -25.75 5.34 -2.87
C ASN A 43 -25.46 6.50 -1.92
N VAL A 44 -24.24 7.09 -1.93
CA VAL A 44 -23.84 8.11 -0.93
C VAL A 44 -23.44 9.44 -1.57
N MET A 45 -22.83 9.44 -2.76
CA MET A 45 -22.31 10.67 -3.36
C MET A 45 -22.22 10.57 -4.89
N GLU A 46 -22.60 11.65 -5.56
CA GLU A 46 -22.49 11.78 -7.02
C GLU A 46 -21.02 11.87 -7.46
N GLU A 47 -20.70 11.37 -8.65
CA GLU A 47 -19.31 11.21 -9.13
C GLU A 47 -18.56 12.54 -9.24
N SER A 48 -19.21 13.59 -9.77
CA SER A 48 -18.60 14.91 -9.89
C SER A 48 -18.27 15.52 -8.52
N ILE A 49 -19.12 15.30 -7.51
CA ILE A 49 -18.86 15.71 -6.12
C ILE A 49 -17.69 14.93 -5.54
N TYR A 50 -17.64 13.62 -5.73
CA TYR A 50 -16.54 12.79 -5.24
C TYR A 50 -15.21 13.18 -5.89
N LYS A 51 -15.20 13.41 -7.20
CA LYS A 51 -14.04 13.92 -7.93
C LYS A 51 -13.59 15.26 -7.38
N TYR A 52 -14.52 16.21 -7.21
CA TYR A 52 -14.24 17.51 -6.61
C TYR A 52 -13.63 17.37 -5.21
N MET A 53 -14.17 16.48 -4.37
CA MET A 53 -13.65 16.21 -3.04
C MET A 53 -12.21 15.69 -3.10
N LEU A 54 -11.93 14.70 -3.94
CA LEU A 54 -10.59 14.13 -4.08
C LEU A 54 -9.58 15.17 -4.57
N ASP A 55 -9.93 15.92 -5.62
CA ASP A 55 -9.05 16.91 -6.23
C ASP A 55 -8.79 18.09 -5.27
N THR A 56 -9.81 18.50 -4.52
CA THR A 56 -9.74 19.64 -3.60
C THR A 56 -9.07 19.29 -2.27
N PHE A 57 -9.36 18.13 -1.67
CA PHE A 57 -8.97 17.83 -0.28
C PHE A 57 -7.92 16.73 -0.15
N THR A 58 -7.89 15.78 -1.08
CA THR A 58 -7.09 14.55 -0.92
C THR A 58 -5.80 14.60 -1.72
N ARG A 59 -5.90 14.75 -3.05
CA ARG A 59 -4.79 14.51 -3.98
C ARG A 59 -3.62 15.46 -3.74
N HIS A 60 -3.86 16.73 -3.43
CA HIS A 60 -2.78 17.70 -3.22
C HIS A 60 -1.92 17.44 -1.95
N ARG A 61 -2.41 16.61 -1.01
CA ARG A 61 -1.68 16.23 0.23
C ARG A 61 -1.10 14.80 0.19
N GLU A 62 -1.30 14.11 -0.92
CA GLU A 62 -0.83 12.74 -1.10
C GLU A 62 0.69 12.74 -1.32
N HIS A 63 1.39 11.85 -0.63
CA HIS A 63 2.83 11.65 -0.84
C HIS A 63 3.07 11.10 -2.26
N GLU A 64 4.14 11.53 -2.93
CA GLU A 64 4.42 11.11 -4.31
C GLU A 64 4.50 9.59 -4.47
N ALA A 65 5.20 8.90 -3.56
CA ALA A 65 5.29 7.44 -3.55
C ALA A 65 3.92 6.75 -3.32
N SER A 66 3.01 7.38 -2.55
CA SER A 66 1.65 6.87 -2.38
C SER A 66 0.88 6.98 -3.68
N ARG A 67 0.94 8.15 -4.33
CA ARG A 67 0.28 8.36 -5.63
C ARG A 67 0.81 7.40 -6.69
N GLU A 68 2.13 7.21 -6.74
CA GLU A 68 2.78 6.26 -7.63
C GLU A 68 2.30 4.84 -7.38
N LEU A 69 2.29 4.39 -6.12
CA LEU A 69 1.79 3.06 -5.75
C LEU A 69 0.33 2.86 -6.17
N TRP A 70 -0.53 3.85 -5.92
CA TRP A 70 -1.93 3.81 -6.34
C TRP A 70 -2.07 3.61 -7.85
N GLN A 71 -1.34 4.39 -8.64
CA GLN A 71 -1.35 4.28 -10.10
C GLN A 71 -0.81 2.93 -10.59
N ARG A 72 0.28 2.45 -9.97
CA ARG A 72 0.90 1.15 -10.30
C ARG A 72 -0.03 0.00 -9.99
N THR A 73 -0.64 -0.02 -8.80
CA THR A 73 -1.59 -1.06 -8.40
C THR A 73 -2.76 -1.12 -9.37
N TRP A 74 -3.35 0.02 -9.74
CA TRP A 74 -4.45 0.05 -10.69
C TRP A 74 -4.08 -0.46 -12.09
N LYS A 75 -2.89 -0.11 -12.58
CA LYS A 75 -2.45 -0.46 -13.94
C LYS A 75 -1.93 -1.88 -14.08
N LEU A 76 -1.24 -2.38 -13.05
CA LEU A 76 -0.40 -3.59 -13.15
C LEU A 76 -1.02 -4.80 -12.46
N THR A 77 -2.00 -4.61 -11.57
CA THR A 77 -2.69 -5.73 -10.92
C THR A 77 -4.02 -6.02 -11.59
N GLN A 78 -4.44 -7.29 -11.58
CA GLN A 78 -5.75 -7.70 -12.07
C GLN A 78 -6.89 -7.38 -11.08
N ARG A 79 -6.55 -6.96 -9.86
CA ARG A 79 -7.49 -6.80 -8.73
C ARG A 79 -7.37 -5.41 -8.09
N GLY A 80 -7.24 -4.38 -8.92
CA GLY A 80 -7.08 -2.98 -8.47
C GLY A 80 -8.22 -2.49 -7.57
N GLU A 81 -9.40 -3.08 -7.68
CA GLU A 81 -10.58 -2.81 -6.85
C GLU A 81 -10.42 -3.21 -5.38
N MET A 82 -9.45 -4.07 -5.04
CA MET A 82 -9.12 -4.43 -3.66
C MET A 82 -8.41 -3.31 -2.90
N MET A 83 -7.88 -2.32 -3.62
CA MET A 83 -7.10 -1.24 -3.02
C MET A 83 -7.98 -0.27 -2.23
N THR A 84 -7.48 0.18 -1.08
CA THR A 84 -8.10 1.26 -0.29
C THR A 84 -8.21 2.55 -1.11
N LEU A 85 -9.28 3.32 -0.92
CA LEU A 85 -9.49 4.56 -1.66
C LEU A 85 -8.63 5.73 -1.10
N PRO A 86 -8.28 6.74 -1.92
CA PRO A 86 -7.42 7.85 -1.50
C PRO A 86 -7.95 8.65 -0.29
N ASP A 87 -9.25 8.90 -0.23
CA ASP A 87 -9.94 9.55 0.88
C ASP A 87 -9.89 8.69 2.17
N GLN A 88 -10.05 7.38 2.03
CA GLN A 88 -9.94 6.45 3.14
C GLN A 88 -8.52 6.39 3.72
N VAL A 89 -7.47 6.37 2.89
CA VAL A 89 -6.09 6.43 3.40
C VAL A 89 -5.77 7.78 4.03
N GLN A 90 -6.34 8.88 3.52
CA GLN A 90 -6.21 10.19 4.19
C GLN A 90 -6.83 10.16 5.59
N PHE A 91 -8.02 9.55 5.72
CA PHE A 91 -8.66 9.36 7.02
C PHE A 91 -7.82 8.48 7.96
N LEU A 92 -7.27 7.36 7.48
CA LEU A 92 -6.38 6.50 8.27
C LEU A 92 -5.16 7.25 8.79
N ARG A 93 -4.51 8.07 7.95
CA ARG A 93 -3.38 8.91 8.37
C ARG A 93 -3.76 9.90 9.47
N LEU A 94 -4.96 10.47 9.39
CA LEU A 94 -5.49 11.34 10.43
C LEU A 94 -5.67 10.55 11.74
N MET A 95 -6.27 9.35 11.70
CA MET A 95 -6.47 8.52 12.88
C MET A 95 -5.15 8.11 13.55
N VAL A 96 -4.16 7.68 12.77
CA VAL A 96 -2.82 7.34 13.28
C VAL A 96 -2.22 8.51 14.06
N LYS A 97 -2.33 9.73 13.53
CA LYS A 97 -1.83 10.95 14.18
C LYS A 97 -2.62 11.33 15.42
N LEU A 98 -3.95 11.31 15.36
CA LEU A 98 -4.81 11.69 16.48
C LEU A 98 -4.67 10.73 17.66
N CYS A 99 -4.51 9.44 17.40
CA CYS A 99 -4.30 8.44 18.44
C CYS A 99 -2.86 8.43 18.99
N GLY A 100 -1.94 9.21 18.42
CA GLY A 100 -0.52 9.19 18.80
C GLY A 100 0.13 7.81 18.64
N ALA A 101 -0.32 7.04 17.63
CA ALA A 101 0.12 5.66 17.47
C ALA A 101 1.62 5.58 17.18
N LYS A 102 2.31 4.70 17.91
CA LYS A 102 3.72 4.31 17.64
C LYS A 102 3.83 2.93 17.00
N THR A 103 2.87 2.07 17.26
CA THR A 103 2.80 0.72 16.70
C THR A 103 1.47 0.55 15.97
N ALA A 104 1.50 -0.17 14.85
CA ALA A 104 0.31 -0.55 14.10
C ALA A 104 0.40 -2.02 13.67
N LEU A 105 -0.75 -2.66 13.54
CA LEU A 105 -0.90 -3.98 12.95
C LEU A 105 -1.87 -3.84 11.76
N GLU A 106 -1.41 -4.25 10.58
CA GLU A 106 -2.23 -4.31 9.38
C GLU A 106 -2.40 -5.76 8.94
N ILE A 107 -3.65 -6.18 8.75
CA ILE A 107 -4.01 -7.51 8.27
C ILE A 107 -4.70 -7.35 6.92
N GLY A 108 -4.09 -7.92 5.88
CA GLY A 108 -4.44 -7.63 4.48
C GLY A 108 -3.67 -6.42 3.98
N VAL A 109 -2.58 -6.67 3.27
CA VAL A 109 -1.65 -5.69 2.72
C VAL A 109 -1.88 -5.51 1.21
N PHE A 110 -2.16 -6.59 0.49
CA PHE A 110 -2.21 -6.61 -0.97
C PHE A 110 -0.97 -5.95 -1.58
N THR A 111 -1.10 -4.82 -2.27
CA THR A 111 0.03 -4.05 -2.84
C THR A 111 0.65 -3.05 -1.87
N GLY A 112 0.04 -2.83 -0.70
CA GLY A 112 0.58 -2.00 0.38
C GLY A 112 0.19 -0.51 0.33
N TYR A 113 -0.89 -0.12 -0.36
CA TYR A 113 -1.31 1.29 -0.41
C TYR A 113 -1.69 1.87 0.96
N SER A 114 -2.52 1.16 1.73
CA SER A 114 -2.83 1.49 3.12
C SER A 114 -1.59 1.44 4.01
N LEU A 115 -0.79 0.37 3.91
CA LEU A 115 0.46 0.19 4.63
C LEU A 115 1.44 1.35 4.49
N LEU A 116 1.65 1.82 3.25
CA LEU A 116 2.52 2.96 2.98
C LEU A 116 2.02 4.21 3.70
N ASN A 117 0.72 4.45 3.64
CA ASN A 117 0.10 5.63 4.25
C ASN A 117 0.11 5.55 5.79
N ILE A 118 -0.05 4.36 6.38
CA ILE A 118 0.12 4.14 7.83
C ILE A 118 1.57 4.43 8.23
N ALA A 119 2.55 3.84 7.54
CA ALA A 119 3.97 4.02 7.85
C ALA A 119 4.45 5.48 7.71
N LEU A 120 3.90 6.22 6.73
CA LEU A 120 4.11 7.66 6.55
C LEU A 120 3.50 8.51 7.67
N ALA A 121 2.45 8.04 8.35
CA ALA A 121 1.78 8.76 9.43
C ALA A 121 2.39 8.48 10.80
N LEU A 122 3.02 7.32 10.98
CA LEU A 122 3.74 6.97 12.21
C LEU A 122 4.94 7.91 12.45
N PRO A 123 5.32 8.13 13.73
CA PRO A 123 6.54 8.87 14.05
C PRO A 123 7.81 8.15 13.52
N PRO A 124 8.99 8.80 13.53
CA PRO A 124 10.22 8.19 13.02
C PRO A 124 10.59 6.85 13.69
N ASP A 125 10.31 6.71 14.99
CA ASP A 125 10.52 5.49 15.77
C ASP A 125 9.36 4.48 15.67
N GLY A 126 8.32 4.80 14.89
CA GLY A 126 7.13 3.96 14.79
C GLY A 126 7.35 2.69 13.97
N LYS A 127 6.58 1.65 14.28
CA LYS A 127 6.63 0.35 13.61
C LYS A 127 5.25 -0.11 13.17
N VAL A 128 5.17 -0.77 12.02
CA VAL A 128 3.97 -1.45 11.56
C VAL A 128 4.30 -2.90 11.25
N VAL A 129 3.54 -3.82 11.84
CA VAL A 129 3.55 -5.22 11.44
C VAL A 129 2.47 -5.40 10.38
N ALA A 130 2.86 -5.91 9.23
CA ALA A 130 2.00 -6.09 8.07
C ALA A 130 1.85 -7.59 7.80
N VAL A 131 0.61 -8.10 7.77
CA VAL A 131 0.32 -9.53 7.65
C VAL A 131 -0.49 -9.78 6.39
N ASP A 132 0.03 -10.60 5.50
CA ASP A 132 -0.67 -11.00 4.27
C ASP A 132 -0.17 -12.38 3.80
N PRO A 133 -1.06 -13.32 3.44
CA PRO A 133 -0.65 -14.62 2.91
C PRO A 133 -0.21 -14.57 1.44
N GLY A 134 -0.53 -13.48 0.72
CA GLY A 134 -0.29 -13.33 -0.71
C GLY A 134 1.18 -13.16 -1.10
N GLU A 135 1.48 -13.40 -2.37
CA GLU A 135 2.82 -13.26 -2.96
C GLU A 135 3.17 -11.80 -3.32
N ASP A 136 2.18 -10.91 -3.36
CA ASP A 136 2.26 -9.54 -3.87
C ASP A 136 2.67 -8.42 -2.87
N PRO A 137 2.88 -8.61 -1.54
CA PRO A 137 3.18 -7.49 -0.64
C PRO A 137 4.52 -6.81 -0.93
N LYS A 138 5.39 -7.44 -1.73
CA LYS A 138 6.63 -6.84 -2.23
C LYS A 138 6.42 -5.87 -3.39
N PHE A 139 5.26 -5.87 -4.04
CA PHE A 139 4.95 -4.99 -5.17
C PHE A 139 5.12 -3.51 -4.82
N GLY A 140 4.61 -3.10 -3.66
CA GLY A 140 4.73 -1.73 -3.17
C GLY A 140 6.07 -1.40 -2.53
N TRP A 141 6.96 -2.38 -2.34
CA TRP A 141 8.23 -2.19 -1.62
C TRP A 141 9.13 -1.08 -2.21
N PRO A 142 9.27 -0.94 -3.55
CA PRO A 142 10.01 0.18 -4.12
C PRO A 142 9.45 1.54 -3.69
N CYS A 143 8.13 1.68 -3.57
CA CYS A 143 7.48 2.90 -3.09
C CYS A 143 7.73 3.11 -1.58
N MET A 144 7.77 2.05 -0.78
CA MET A 144 8.13 2.12 0.65
C MET A 144 9.57 2.62 0.86
N VAL A 145 10.50 2.12 0.05
CA VAL A 145 11.91 2.55 0.07
C VAL A 145 12.03 4.00 -0.38
N LYS A 146 11.38 4.36 -1.50
CA LYS A 146 11.35 5.74 -2.01
C LYS A 146 10.77 6.73 -0.99
N ALA A 147 9.76 6.32 -0.23
CA ALA A 147 9.16 7.11 0.83
C ALA A 147 9.99 7.16 2.13
N GLY A 148 11.08 6.40 2.24
CA GLY A 148 11.92 6.35 3.43
C GLY A 148 11.22 5.77 4.66
N VAL A 149 10.29 4.83 4.47
CA VAL A 149 9.52 4.20 5.57
C VAL A 149 9.66 2.68 5.63
N ALA A 150 10.44 2.08 4.72
CA ALA A 150 10.64 0.64 4.64
C ALA A 150 11.18 0.03 5.95
N ASP A 151 12.02 0.76 6.68
CA ASP A 151 12.59 0.37 7.97
C ASP A 151 11.56 0.32 9.10
N LYS A 152 10.40 0.97 8.94
CA LYS A 152 9.27 0.90 9.87
C LYS A 152 8.43 -0.36 9.71
N ILE A 153 8.58 -1.09 8.61
CA ILE A 153 7.65 -2.15 8.21
C ILE A 153 8.27 -3.51 8.50
N GLU A 154 7.54 -4.33 9.26
CA GLU A 154 7.81 -5.75 9.44
C GLU A 154 6.74 -6.57 8.71
N LEU A 155 7.11 -7.21 7.61
CA LEU A 155 6.18 -8.02 6.82
C LEU A 155 6.16 -9.47 7.32
N LYS A 156 4.95 -10.02 7.48
CA LYS A 156 4.67 -11.41 7.88
C LYS A 156 3.85 -12.10 6.80
N GLN A 157 4.47 -13.05 6.12
CA GLN A 157 3.81 -13.82 5.06
C GLN A 157 3.09 -15.03 5.66
N THR A 158 1.89 -14.80 6.19
CA THR A 158 1.04 -15.80 6.87
C THR A 158 -0.40 -15.30 6.85
N THR A 159 -1.36 -16.16 7.20
CA THR A 159 -2.74 -15.70 7.36
C THR A 159 -2.88 -14.82 8.61
N GLY A 160 -3.86 -13.91 8.58
CA GLY A 160 -4.16 -13.07 9.75
C GLY A 160 -4.50 -13.89 11.00
N LEU A 161 -5.23 -15.00 10.83
CA LEU A 161 -5.61 -15.86 11.96
C LEU A 161 -4.40 -16.56 12.59
N GLU A 162 -3.51 -17.14 11.79
CA GLU A 162 -2.28 -17.77 12.28
C GLU A 162 -1.40 -16.76 13.02
N TYR A 163 -1.22 -15.56 12.45
CA TYR A 163 -0.44 -14.53 13.11
C TYR A 163 -1.05 -14.11 14.44
N LEU A 164 -2.37 -13.87 14.50
CA LEU A 164 -3.05 -13.49 15.73
C LEU A 164 -2.95 -14.57 16.81
N ASN A 165 -3.10 -15.85 16.46
CA ASN A 165 -2.91 -16.95 17.39
C ASN A 165 -1.48 -16.98 17.97
N SER A 166 -0.46 -16.74 17.13
CA SER A 166 0.94 -16.70 17.56
C SER A 166 1.27 -15.57 18.57
N LEU A 167 0.40 -14.56 18.69
CA LEU A 167 0.55 -13.48 19.67
C LEU A 167 -0.05 -13.83 21.04
N ILE A 168 -1.02 -14.74 21.08
CA ILE A 168 -1.73 -15.15 22.31
C ILE A 168 -1.00 -16.30 23.01
N GLU A 169 -0.32 -17.16 22.23
CA GLU A 169 0.42 -18.32 22.74
C GLU A 169 1.77 -17.96 23.41
N LYS A 170 2.04 -16.67 23.63
CA LYS A 170 3.23 -16.14 24.31
C LYS A 170 2.91 -15.76 25.75
#